data_AF-A0A1B0D8I6-F1
#
_entry.id   AF-A0A1B0D8I6-F1
#
_cell.length_a   1.000
_cell.length_b   1.000
_cell.length_c   1.000
_cell.angle_alpha   90.00
_cell.angle_beta   90.00
_cell.angle_gamma   90.00
#
_symmetry.space_group_name_H-M   'P 1'
#
loop_
_entity.id
_entity.type
_entity.pdbx_description
1 polymer ?
#
loop_
_entity_poly.entity_id
_entity_poly.type
_entity_poly.pdbx_seq_one_letter_code
_entity_poly.pdbx_strand_id
1 'polypeptide(L)'
;MALLVIVNETAVRLGQPILLGRLLMYFRHDSDMTHKEALLCAGGIVGLSLFYTITVNQYIFDAFYYGMRVRIAMCSIIYRKALKLSRTALGDTAPGKVVNLLSNDVNRFDLVSVFIHMMWASPLMAMER
;
A
#
# COMPACT_ATOMS: atom_id res chain seq x y z
N MET A 1 9.05 0.01 -1.28
CA MET A 1 7.64 0.08 -0.86
C MET A 1 7.24 1.48 -0.43
N ALA A 2 7.81 2.00 0.66
CA ALA A 2 7.63 3.39 1.10
C ALA A 2 7.76 4.46 -0.01
N LEU A 3 8.91 4.47 -0.71
CA LEU A 3 9.16 5.41 -1.80
C LEU A 3 8.19 5.22 -2.98
N LEU A 4 7.82 3.98 -3.30
CA LEU A 4 6.86 3.69 -4.37
C LEU A 4 5.48 4.25 -4.03
N VAL A 5 5.03 4.12 -2.78
CA VAL A 5 3.78 4.71 -2.32
C VAL A 5 3.82 6.23 -2.47
N ILE A 6 4.89 6.89 -1.98
CA ILE A 6 5.03 8.34 -2.13
C ILE A 6 5.00 8.72 -3.61
N VAL A 7 5.87 8.15 -4.44
CA VAL A 7 5.98 8.51 -5.86
C VAL A 7 4.66 8.31 -6.59
N ASN A 8 3.97 7.20 -6.33
CA ASN A 8 2.71 6.90 -7.00
C ASN A 8 1.62 7.89 -6.57
N GLU A 9 1.54 8.20 -5.28
CA GLU A 9 0.63 9.21 -4.76
C GLU A 9 0.96 10.61 -5.31
N THR A 10 2.20 11.08 -5.28
CA THR A 10 2.54 12.44 -5.77
C THR A 10 2.37 12.56 -7.28
N ALA A 11 2.90 11.61 -8.05
CA ALA A 11 2.91 11.69 -9.52
C ALA A 11 1.50 11.59 -10.11
N VAL A 12 0.66 10.70 -9.58
CA VAL A 12 -0.67 10.45 -10.13
C VAL A 12 -1.67 11.49 -9.62
N ARG A 13 -1.62 11.82 -8.32
CA ARG A 13 -2.53 12.80 -7.69
C ARG A 13 -2.36 14.21 -8.25
N LEU A 14 -1.13 14.61 -8.61
CA LEU A 14 -0.87 15.90 -9.24
C LEU A 14 -0.95 15.81 -10.76
N GLY A 15 -0.38 14.77 -11.36
CA GLY A 15 -0.25 14.65 -12.81
C GLY A 15 -1.59 14.50 -13.54
N GLN A 16 -2.50 13.67 -13.04
CA GLN A 16 -3.81 13.44 -13.68
C GLN A 16 -4.67 14.71 -13.77
N PRO A 17 -4.94 15.47 -12.68
CA PRO A 17 -5.77 16.67 -12.77
C PRO A 17 -5.10 17.79 -13.58
N ILE A 18 -3.76 17.90 -13.57
CA ILE A 18 -3.05 18.88 -14.41
C ILE A 18 -3.26 18.56 -15.89
N LEU A 19 -3.03 17.31 -16.30
CA LEU A 19 -3.22 16.89 -17.69
C LEU A 19 -4.69 16.96 -18.11
N LEU A 20 -5.61 16.60 -17.21
CA LEU A 20 -7.04 16.74 -17.46
C LEU A 20 -7.43 18.21 -17.61
N GLY A 21 -6.93 19.10 -16.75
CA GLY A 21 -7.15 20.54 -16.83
C GLY A 21 -6.63 21.13 -18.14
N ARG A 22 -5.43 20.73 -18.58
CA ARG A 22 -4.91 21.06 -19.92
C ARG A 22 -5.84 20.56 -21.02
N LEU A 23 -6.24 19.30 -20.97
CA LEU A 23 -7.15 18.71 -21.96
C LEU A 23 -8.50 19.42 -22.00
N LEU A 24 -9.05 19.85 -20.86
CA LEU A 24 -10.29 20.61 -20.82
C LEU A 24 -10.17 21.99 -21.48
N MET A 25 -8.98 22.62 -21.43
CA MET A 25 -8.75 23.89 -22.14
C MET A 25 -8.80 23.75 -23.66
N TYR A 26 -8.52 22.58 -24.22
CA TYR A 26 -8.71 22.29 -25.65
C TYR A 26 -10.17 22.42 -26.10
N PHE A 27 -11.11 22.13 -25.21
CA PHE A 27 -12.55 22.17 -25.53
C PHE A 27 -13.17 23.56 -25.34
N ARG A 28 -12.38 24.57 -24.95
CA ARG A 28 -12.85 25.96 -24.86
C ARG A 28 -12.87 26.59 -26.25
N HIS A 29 -13.81 27.51 -26.47
CA HIS A 29 -14.02 28.15 -27.77
C HIS A 29 -12.81 28.96 -28.26
N ASP A 30 -12.03 29.53 -27.33
CA ASP A 30 -10.82 30.34 -27.60
C ASP A 30 -9.51 29.56 -27.40
N SER A 31 -9.47 28.26 -27.67
CA SER A 31 -8.29 27.45 -27.41
C SER A 31 -7.24 27.55 -28.52
N ASP A 32 -6.04 28.03 -28.19
CA ASP A 32 -4.87 27.99 -29.08
C ASP A 32 -4.19 26.60 -29.16
N MET A 33 -4.73 25.61 -28.45
CA MET A 33 -4.06 24.33 -28.25
C MET A 33 -4.24 23.40 -29.45
N THR A 34 -3.13 22.85 -29.95
CA THR A 34 -3.14 22.04 -31.17
C THR A 34 -3.69 20.63 -30.88
N HIS A 35 -4.35 20.00 -31.85
CA HIS A 35 -4.83 18.61 -31.74
C HIS A 35 -3.75 17.61 -31.30
N LYS A 36 -2.49 17.83 -31.69
CA LYS A 36 -1.33 17.01 -31.26
C LYS A 36 -1.09 17.12 -29.76
N GLU A 37 -1.20 18.32 -29.19
CA GLU A 37 -1.00 18.57 -27.75
C GLU A 37 -2.14 17.98 -26.92
N ALA A 38 -3.39 18.07 -27.42
CA ALA A 38 -4.54 17.42 -26.82
C ALA A 38 -4.37 15.89 -26.81
N LEU A 39 -3.89 15.30 -27.91
CA LEU A 39 -3.61 13.87 -28.00
C LEU A 39 -2.50 13.43 -27.04
N LEU A 40 -1.43 14.25 -26.90
CA LEU A 40 -0.36 14.00 -25.91
C LEU A 40 -0.89 14.06 -24.47
N CYS A 41 -1.77 15.00 -24.15
CA CYS A 41 -2.40 15.08 -22.82
C CYS A 41 -3.25 13.84 -22.54
N ALA A 42 -4.10 13.42 -23.49
CA ALA A 42 -4.93 12.22 -23.36
C ALA A 42 -4.07 10.96 -23.20
N GLY A 43 -3.03 10.81 -24.01
CA GLY A 43 -2.07 9.71 -23.90
C GLY A 43 -1.33 9.72 -22.56
N GLY A 44 -0.96 10.90 -22.06
CA GLY A 44 -0.36 11.08 -20.75
C GLY A 44 -1.27 10.62 -19.60
N ILE A 45 -2.56 10.95 -19.65
CA ILE A 45 -3.54 10.49 -18.65
C ILE A 45 -3.64 8.96 -18.64
N VAL A 46 -3.73 8.33 -19.81
CA VAL A 46 -3.75 6.86 -19.93
C VAL A 46 -2.45 6.26 -19.41
N GLY A 47 -1.31 6.83 -19.78
CA GLY A 47 0.02 6.38 -19.33
C GLY A 47 0.19 6.46 -17.81
N LEU A 48 -0.20 7.58 -17.19
CA LEU A 48 -0.21 7.76 -15.74
C LEU A 48 -1.14 6.74 -15.06
N SER A 49 -2.31 6.47 -15.64
CA SER A 49 -3.26 5.49 -15.10
C SER A 49 -2.74 4.05 -15.17
N LEU A 50 -2.05 3.69 -16.25
CA LEU A 50 -1.41 2.39 -16.41
C LEU A 50 -0.25 2.24 -15.43
N PHE A 51 0.61 3.25 -15.33
CA PHE A 51 1.72 3.30 -14.37
C PHE A 51 1.23 3.15 -12.92
N TYR A 52 0.16 3.86 -12.56
CA TYR A 52 -0.49 3.74 -11.26
C TYR A 52 -0.93 2.31 -10.98
N THR A 53 -1.67 1.72 -11.91
CA THR A 53 -2.25 0.38 -11.77
C THR A 53 -1.16 -0.69 -11.59
N ILE A 54 -0.09 -0.64 -12.39
CA ILE A 54 1.03 -1.58 -12.29
C ILE A 54 1.71 -1.44 -10.92
N THR A 55 2.01 -0.21 -10.52
CA THR A 55 2.75 0.07 -9.27
C THR A 55 1.94 -0.31 -8.03
N VAL A 56 0.62 -0.05 -8.03
CA VAL A 56 -0.27 -0.47 -6.93
C VAL A 56 -0.34 -1.99 -6.83
N ASN A 57 -0.50 -2.69 -7.95
CA ASN A 57 -0.55 -4.16 -7.93
C ASN A 57 0.77 -4.76 -7.41
N GLN A 58 1.91 -4.26 -7.89
CA GLN A 58 3.22 -4.68 -7.39
C GLN A 58 3.36 -4.43 -5.89
N TYR A 59 2.97 -3.24 -5.42
CA TYR A 59 2.99 -2.88 -4.00
C TYR A 59 2.16 -3.84 -3.15
N ILE A 60 0.91 -4.13 -3.56
CA ILE A 60 0.02 -5.04 -2.84
C ILE A 60 0.62 -6.45 -2.79
N PHE A 61 1.12 -6.95 -3.93
CA PHE A 61 1.75 -8.25 -4.00
C PHE A 61 2.94 -8.37 -3.04
N ASP A 62 3.84 -7.39 -3.08
CA ASP A 62 5.02 -7.37 -2.21
C ASP A 62 4.63 -7.25 -0.73
N ALA A 63 3.64 -6.42 -0.40
CA ALA A 63 3.12 -6.28 0.96
C ALA A 63 2.58 -7.60 1.51
N PHE A 64 1.79 -8.34 0.72
CA PHE A 64 1.32 -9.68 1.11
C PHE A 64 2.46 -10.70 1.20
N TYR A 65 3.43 -10.65 0.28
CA TYR A 65 4.59 -11.53 0.30
C TYR A 65 5.40 -11.35 1.60
N TYR A 66 5.70 -10.11 1.98
CA TYR A 66 6.41 -9.82 3.22
C TYR A 66 5.56 -10.11 4.47
N GLY A 67 4.26 -9.78 4.46
CA GLY A 67 3.32 -10.09 5.54
C GLY A 67 3.28 -11.59 5.85
N MET A 68 3.20 -12.42 4.79
CA MET A 68 3.21 -13.87 4.92
C MET A 68 4.51 -14.39 5.54
N ARG A 69 5.67 -13.84 5.16
CA ARG A 69 6.96 -14.22 5.75
C ARG A 69 7.03 -13.88 7.24
N VAL A 70 6.55 -12.71 7.64
CA VAL A 70 6.46 -12.31 9.05
C VAL A 70 5.53 -13.24 9.81
N ARG A 71 4.35 -13.56 9.26
CA ARG A 71 3.38 -14.50 9.82
C ARG A 71 4.01 -15.86 10.13
N ILE A 72 4.71 -16.44 9.15
CA ILE A 72 5.40 -17.73 9.30
C ILE A 72 6.50 -17.67 10.38
N ALA A 73 7.30 -16.60 10.38
CA ALA A 73 8.35 -16.40 11.37
C ALA A 73 7.77 -16.29 12.80
N MET A 74 6.70 -15.51 12.97
CA MET A 74 6.01 -15.36 14.25
C MET A 74 5.43 -16.68 14.74
N CYS A 75 4.74 -17.44 13.88
CA CYS A 75 4.26 -18.77 14.23
C CYS A 75 5.39 -19.69 14.71
N SER A 76 6.53 -19.70 14.00
CA SER A 76 7.68 -20.53 14.36
C SER A 76 8.28 -20.14 15.72
N ILE A 77 8.42 -18.84 15.99
CA ILE A 77 8.95 -18.33 17.26
C ILE A 77 8.02 -18.65 18.42
N ILE A 78 6.70 -18.39 18.25
CA ILE A 78 5.68 -18.67 19.27
C ILE A 78 5.66 -20.16 19.60
N TYR A 79 5.65 -21.03 18.58
CA TYR A 79 5.68 -22.48 18.77
C TYR A 79 6.93 -22.93 19.53
N ARG A 80 8.11 -22.45 19.13
CA ARG A 80 9.39 -22.80 19.76
C ARG A 80 9.47 -22.29 21.21
N LYS A 81 8.84 -21.16 21.52
CA LYS A 81 8.74 -20.64 22.90
C LYS A 81 7.77 -21.45 23.74
N ALA A 82 6.62 -21.84 23.19
CA ALA A 82 5.63 -22.67 23.88
C ALA A 82 6.22 -24.01 24.32
N LEU A 83 7.06 -24.65 23.50
CA LEU A 83 7.74 -25.91 23.84
C LEU A 83 8.83 -25.78 24.92
N LYS A 84 9.37 -24.57 25.14
CA LYS A 84 10.46 -24.31 26.09
C LYS A 84 10.00 -23.70 27.42
N LEU A 85 8.71 -23.38 27.56
CA LEU A 85 8.18 -22.80 28.80
C LEU A 85 8.12 -23.86 29.91
N SER A 86 8.50 -23.48 31.13
CA SER A 86 8.36 -24.36 32.29
C SER A 86 6.89 -24.63 32.60
N ARG A 87 6.56 -25.80 33.16
CA ARG A 87 5.16 -26.19 33.48
C ARG A 87 4.44 -25.16 34.36
N THR A 88 5.15 -24.44 35.22
CA THR A 88 4.60 -23.37 36.07
C THR A 88 4.18 -22.14 35.24
N ALA A 89 5.04 -21.66 34.34
CA ALA A 89 4.73 -20.55 33.44
C ALA A 89 3.72 -20.93 32.33
N LEU A 90 3.71 -22.21 31.93
CA LEU A 90 2.72 -22.78 31.01
C LEU A 90 1.35 -22.94 31.70
N GLY A 91 1.33 -23.17 33.02
CA GLY A 91 0.10 -23.19 33.82
C GLY A 91 -0.59 -21.83 33.88
N ASP A 92 0.18 -20.75 34.01
CA ASP A 92 -0.33 -19.36 33.95
C ASP A 92 -0.76 -18.94 32.53
N THR A 93 -0.15 -19.55 31.51
CA THR A 93 -0.48 -19.33 30.10
C THR A 93 -1.35 -20.46 29.57
N ALA A 94 -2.65 -20.41 29.87
CA ALA A 94 -3.60 -21.41 29.38
C ALA A 94 -3.40 -21.68 27.86
N PRO A 95 -3.34 -22.94 27.40
CA PRO A 95 -3.11 -23.29 25.99
C PRO A 95 -4.02 -22.55 25.00
N GLY A 96 -5.25 -22.24 25.41
CA GLY A 96 -6.21 -21.44 24.65
C GLY A 96 -5.73 -20.02 24.33
N LYS A 97 -4.91 -19.39 25.20
CA LYS A 97 -4.32 -18.06 24.92
C LYS A 97 -3.32 -18.13 23.77
N VAL A 98 -2.53 -19.20 23.67
CA VAL A 98 -1.56 -19.38 22.58
C VAL A 98 -2.27 -19.64 21.27
N VAL A 99 -3.33 -20.46 21.28
CA VAL A 99 -4.16 -20.71 20.10
C VAL A 99 -4.85 -19.42 19.65
N ASN A 100 -5.42 -18.64 20.58
CA ASN A 100 -6.06 -17.36 20.27
C ASN A 100 -5.04 -16.35 19.70
N LEU A 101 -3.83 -16.29 20.26
CA LEU A 101 -2.76 -15.43 19.74
C LEU A 101 -2.41 -15.80 18.28
N LEU A 102 -2.25 -17.10 18.01
CA LEU A 102 -1.92 -17.58 16.66
C LEU A 102 -3.06 -17.32 15.66
N SER A 103 -4.33 -17.46 16.08
CA SER A 103 -5.48 -17.32 15.20
C SER A 103 -5.93 -15.88 14.98
N ASN A 104 -5.89 -15.03 16.01
CA ASN A 104 -6.36 -13.65 15.93
C ASN A 104 -5.26 -12.63 15.66
N ASP A 105 -4.09 -12.75 16.31
CA ASP A 105 -3.07 -11.71 16.25
C ASP A 105 -2.11 -11.91 15.08
N VAL A 106 -1.67 -13.15 14.85
CA VAL A 106 -0.65 -13.42 13.82
C VAL A 106 -1.21 -13.20 12.40
N ASN A 107 -2.49 -13.46 12.17
CA ASN A 107 -3.15 -13.20 10.89
C ASN A 107 -3.27 -11.70 10.55
N ARG A 108 -3.26 -10.81 11.56
CA ARG A 108 -3.35 -9.36 11.33
C ARG A 108 -2.11 -8.78 10.64
N PHE A 109 -0.96 -9.46 10.72
CA PHE A 109 0.28 -8.97 10.10
C PHE A 109 0.18 -8.85 8.58
N ASP A 110 -0.63 -9.69 7.92
CA ASP A 110 -0.84 -9.60 6.47
C ASP A 110 -1.48 -8.26 6.08
N LEU A 111 -2.49 -7.81 6.84
CA LEU A 111 -3.13 -6.50 6.63
C LEU A 111 -2.22 -5.35 7.06
N VAL A 112 -1.53 -5.48 8.20
CA VAL A 112 -0.60 -4.45 8.67
C VAL A 112 0.48 -4.17 7.63
N SER A 113 1.02 -5.19 6.97
CA SER A 113 2.01 -5.03 5.90
C SER A 113 1.50 -4.18 4.72
N VAL A 114 0.21 -4.21 4.43
CA VAL A 114 -0.41 -3.37 3.38
C VAL A 114 -0.62 -1.92 3.85
N PHE A 115 -1.00 -1.69 5.11
CA PHE A 115 -1.36 -0.36 5.59
C PHE A 115 -0.22 0.42 6.25
N ILE A 116 0.86 -0.25 6.67
CA ILE A 116 1.93 0.40 7.43
C ILE A 116 2.60 1.54 6.66
N HIS A 117 2.72 1.42 5.33
CA HIS A 117 3.28 2.50 4.52
C HIS A 117 2.32 3.66 4.30
N MET A 118 1.02 3.40 4.30
CA MET A 118 -0.03 4.42 4.24
C MET A 118 -0.09 5.25 5.53
N MET A 119 0.20 4.62 6.68
CA MET A 119 0.06 5.27 8.00
C MET A 119 0.96 6.50 8.17
N TRP A 120 2.20 6.48 7.67
CA TRP A 120 3.12 7.63 7.74
C TRP A 120 3.16 8.45 6.45
N ALA A 121 2.75 7.89 5.31
CA ALA A 121 2.55 8.67 4.09
C ALA A 121 1.33 9.60 4.21
N SER A 122 0.28 9.20 4.93
CA SER A 122 -0.95 9.98 5.08
C SER A 122 -0.76 11.38 5.70
N PRO A 123 -0.01 11.57 6.81
CA PRO A 123 0.32 12.90 7.32
C PRO A 123 1.07 13.78 6.32
N LEU A 124 2.04 13.22 5.59
CA LEU A 124 2.79 13.95 4.56
C LEU A 124 1.84 14.47 3.47
N MET A 125 0.85 13.65 3.08
CA MET A 125 -0.16 14.05 2.11
C MET A 125 -1.15 15.10 2.65
N ALA A 126 -1.51 15.02 3.93
CA ALA A 126 -2.44 15.96 4.55
C ALA A 126 -1.85 17.38 4.64
N MET A 127 -0.53 17.50 4.74
CA MET A 127 0.17 18.79 4.73
C MET A 127 0.17 19.49 3.36
N GLU A 128 -0.10 18.76 2.27
CA GLU A 128 -0.17 19.32 0.91
C GLU A 128 -1.60 19.76 0.50
N ARG A 129 -2.55 19.76 1.44
CA ARG A 129 -3.91 20.30 1.25
C ARG A 129 -4.03 21.69 1.85
#